data_AF-A0A836SIN8-F1
#
_entry.id   AF-A0A836SIN8-F1
#
_cell.length_a   1.000
_cell.length_b   1.000
_cell.length_c   1.000
_cell.angle_alpha   90.00
_cell.angle_beta   90.00
_cell.angle_gamma   90.00
#
_symmetry.space_group_name_H-M   'P 1'
#
loop_
_entity.id
_entity.type
_entity.pdbx_description
1 polymer ?
#
loop_
_entity_poly.entity_id
_entity_poly.type
_entity_poly.pdbx_seq_one_letter_code
_entity_poly.pdbx_strand_id
1 'polypeptide(L)'
;MSRRDVYHNTVKQALIQEGWTITHDQYTFQSEPELSTDIGAEKIIAAEKQHEKIVVEIKSFLNVSQVTDLEKAMGQYILYKRLLKRQEPNRKLYLGTAQE
;
A
#
# COMPACT_ATOMS: atom_id res chain seq x y z
N MET A 1 -8.12 7.28 17.39
CA MET A 1 -7.93 6.74 16.03
C MET A 1 -7.14 7.79 15.24
N SER A 2 -6.01 7.38 14.66
CA SER A 2 -5.16 8.29 13.89
C SER A 2 -5.87 8.69 12.60
N ARG A 3 -5.66 9.92 12.11
CA ARG A 3 -6.18 10.37 10.80
C ARG A 3 -5.69 9.46 9.64
N ARG A 4 -4.59 8.71 9.85
CA ARG A 4 -4.06 7.66 8.97
C ARG A 4 -4.89 6.36 8.99
N ASP A 5 -5.77 6.15 9.98
CA ASP A 5 -6.70 5.01 10.06
C ASP A 5 -7.91 5.18 9.14
N VAL A 6 -8.24 6.43 8.79
CA VAL A 6 -9.46 6.74 8.03
C VAL A 6 -9.37 6.17 6.61
N TYR A 7 -8.33 6.49 5.85
CA TYR A 7 -8.22 6.03 4.46
C TYR A 7 -7.99 4.53 4.33
N HIS A 8 -7.36 3.89 5.32
CA HIS A 8 -7.15 2.43 5.31
C HIS A 8 -8.48 1.67 5.23
N ASN A 9 -9.37 1.97 6.18
CA ASN A 9 -10.67 1.33 6.22
C ASN A 9 -11.51 1.69 5.01
N THR A 10 -11.46 2.95 4.55
CA THR A 10 -12.18 3.36 3.33
C THR A 10 -11.74 2.58 2.11
N VAL A 11 -10.43 2.46 1.85
CA VAL A 11 -9.90 1.69 0.72
C VAL A 11 -10.23 0.21 0.85
N LYS A 12 -10.10 -0.37 2.06
CA LYS A 12 -10.48 -1.75 2.32
C LYS A 12 -11.94 -2.02 1.98
N GLN A 13 -12.85 -1.16 2.43
CA GLN A 13 -14.28 -1.29 2.16
C GLN A 13 -14.58 -1.10 0.67
N ALA A 14 -13.96 -0.13 0.00
CA ALA A 14 -14.12 0.07 -1.44
C ALA A 14 -13.68 -1.16 -2.24
N LEU A 15 -12.54 -1.76 -1.91
CA LEU A 15 -12.07 -3.01 -2.53
C LEU A 15 -13.09 -4.14 -2.34
N ILE A 16 -13.60 -4.34 -1.12
CA ILE A 16 -14.61 -5.37 -0.82
C ILE A 16 -15.90 -5.14 -1.62
N GLN A 17 -16.39 -3.89 -1.68
CA GLN A 17 -17.59 -3.53 -2.44
C GLN A 17 -17.43 -3.79 -3.94
N GLU A 18 -16.22 -3.58 -4.47
CA GLU A 18 -15.85 -3.90 -5.85
C GLU A 18 -15.55 -5.40 -6.06
N GLY A 19 -15.82 -6.26 -5.08
CA GLY A 19 -15.68 -7.70 -5.19
C GLY A 19 -14.24 -8.22 -5.13
N TRP A 20 -13.33 -7.45 -4.52
CA TRP A 20 -12.00 -7.94 -4.18
C TRP A 20 -12.01 -8.67 -2.84
N THR A 21 -11.29 -9.78 -2.76
CA THR A 21 -11.02 -10.50 -1.51
C THR A 21 -9.75 -9.95 -0.89
N ILE A 22 -9.82 -9.41 0.32
CA ILE A 22 -8.64 -8.99 1.09
C ILE A 22 -7.90 -10.24 1.57
N THR A 23 -6.64 -10.40 1.16
CA THR A 23 -5.80 -11.52 1.60
C THR A 23 -4.89 -11.13 2.76
N HIS A 24 -4.44 -9.87 2.81
CA HIS A 24 -3.68 -9.32 3.92
C HIS A 24 -4.11 -7.88 4.17
N ASP A 25 -4.50 -7.59 5.40
CA ASP A 25 -4.83 -6.22 5.84
C ASP A 25 -3.57 -5.39 6.15
N GLN A 26 -2.45 -6.09 6.38
CA GLN A 26 -1.11 -5.56 6.54
C GLN A 26 -0.14 -6.48 5.78
N TYR A 27 0.09 -6.17 4.50
CA TYR A 27 1.01 -6.95 3.67
C TYR A 27 2.46 -6.59 3.99
N THR A 28 3.27 -7.61 4.27
CA THR A 28 4.68 -7.44 4.61
C THR A 28 5.58 -7.88 3.46
N PHE A 29 6.53 -7.03 3.10
CA PHE A 29 7.60 -7.40 2.17
C PHE A 29 8.73 -8.11 2.90
N GLN A 30 9.21 -9.21 2.33
CA GLN A 30 10.42 -9.89 2.80
C GLN A 30 11.66 -9.20 2.22
N SER A 31 12.55 -8.71 3.08
CA SER A 31 13.81 -8.08 2.68
C SER A 31 14.94 -8.38 3.66
N GLU A 32 16.17 -8.33 3.16
CA GLU A 32 17.39 -8.35 3.97
C GLU A 32 18.26 -7.14 3.60
N PRO A 33 18.58 -6.23 4.55
CA PRO A 33 18.07 -6.20 5.93
C PRO A 33 16.55 -5.99 5.98
N GLU A 34 15.93 -6.33 7.10
CA GLU A 34 14.50 -6.07 7.32
C GLU A 34 14.21 -4.58 7.12
N LEU A 35 13.08 -4.28 6.47
CA LEU A 35 12.60 -2.91 6.36
C LEU A 35 12.42 -2.33 7.77
N SER A 36 12.88 -1.10 7.98
CA SER A 36 12.65 -0.42 9.24
C SER A 36 11.17 -0.36 9.55
N THR A 37 10.81 -0.29 10.84
CA THR A 37 9.41 -0.20 11.29
C THR A 37 8.64 0.93 10.60
N ASP A 38 9.27 2.06 10.28
CA ASP A 38 8.62 3.17 9.57
C ASP A 38 8.27 2.86 8.10
N ILE A 39 8.98 1.92 7.47
CA ILE A 39 8.69 1.45 6.11
C ILE A 39 7.77 0.22 6.18
N GLY A 40 8.01 -0.70 7.12
CA GLY A 40 7.21 -1.92 7.33
C GLY A 40 5.84 -1.71 8.01
N ALA A 41 5.61 -0.59 8.71
CA ALA A 41 4.33 -0.25 9.34
C ALA A 41 3.42 0.60 8.44
N GLU A 42 3.83 0.87 7.19
CA GLU A 42 2.97 1.51 6.21
C GLU A 42 1.77 0.62 5.91
N LYS A 43 0.64 1.27 5.61
CA LYS A 43 -0.65 0.59 5.48
C LYS A 43 -0.84 0.05 4.08
N ILE A 44 -0.50 -1.22 3.95
CA ILE A 44 -0.47 -1.91 2.68
C ILE A 44 -1.50 -3.03 2.71
N ILE A 45 -2.47 -2.95 1.81
CA ILE A 45 -3.53 -3.97 1.67
C ILE A 45 -3.21 -4.85 0.49
N ALA A 46 -3.18 -6.16 0.68
CA ALA A 46 -3.16 -7.12 -0.41
C ALA A 46 -4.57 -7.65 -0.67
N ALA A 47 -4.94 -7.68 -1.94
CA ALA A 47 -6.25 -8.17 -2.37
C ALA A 47 -6.16 -8.96 -3.68
N GLU A 48 -7.18 -9.75 -3.95
CA GLU A 48 -7.29 -10.52 -5.20
C GLU A 48 -8.73 -10.58 -5.71
N LYS A 49 -8.88 -10.59 -7.03
CA LYS A 49 -10.17 -10.71 -7.73
C LYS A 49 -9.95 -11.52 -9.00
N GLN A 50 -10.60 -12.67 -9.11
CA GLN A 50 -10.42 -13.61 -10.22
C GLN A 50 -8.94 -13.98 -10.43
N HIS A 51 -8.34 -13.59 -11.55
CA HIS A 51 -6.93 -13.86 -11.89
C HIS A 51 -6.01 -12.66 -11.59
N GLU A 52 -6.54 -11.60 -10.98
CA GLU A 52 -5.77 -10.41 -10.64
C GLU A 52 -5.42 -10.38 -9.16
N LYS A 53 -4.14 -10.10 -8.88
CA LYS A 53 -3.62 -9.87 -7.54
C LYS A 53 -3.07 -8.46 -7.47
N ILE A 54 -3.44 -7.73 -6.42
CA ILE A 54 -2.96 -6.37 -6.19
C ILE A 54 -2.41 -6.22 -4.78
N VAL A 55 -1.54 -5.24 -4.63
CA VAL A 55 -1.20 -4.65 -3.35
C VAL A 55 -1.37 -3.14 -3.47
N VAL A 56 -1.99 -2.52 -2.47
CA VAL A 56 -2.32 -1.09 -2.45
C VAL A 56 -1.62 -0.44 -1.27
N GLU A 57 -0.68 0.44 -1.54
CA GLU A 57 -0.09 1.34 -0.54
C GLU A 57 -0.94 2.60 -0.42
N ILE A 58 -1.40 2.90 0.79
CA ILE A 58 -2.35 4.01 1.01
C ILE A 58 -1.60 5.24 1.54
N LYS A 59 -1.68 6.36 0.81
CA LYS A 59 -1.07 7.63 1.20
C LYS A 59 -2.10 8.72 1.40
N SER A 60 -1.98 9.41 2.52
CA SER A 60 -2.92 10.45 2.93
C SER A 60 -2.50 11.87 2.54
N PHE A 61 -1.22 12.09 2.19
CA PHE A 61 -0.68 13.41 1.80
C PHE A 61 -1.09 14.57 2.73
N LEU A 62 -1.03 14.34 4.05
CA LEU A 62 -1.55 15.28 5.06
C LEU A 62 -0.49 16.24 5.60
N ASN A 63 0.77 16.12 5.18
CA ASN A 63 1.81 17.05 5.64
C ASN A 63 1.66 18.43 4.98
N VAL A 64 2.25 19.43 5.64
CA VAL A 64 2.27 20.83 5.17
C VAL A 64 2.92 20.93 3.78
N SER A 65 3.90 20.08 3.49
CA SER A 65 4.51 19.94 2.17
C SER A 65 4.10 18.62 1.53
N GLN A 66 3.16 18.67 0.58
CA GLN A 66 2.77 17.50 -0.21
C GLN A 66 3.90 17.01 -1.12
N VAL A 67 4.81 17.90 -1.53
CA VAL A 67 6.00 17.54 -2.34
C VAL A 67 6.90 16.58 -1.56
N THR A 68 7.13 16.85 -0.28
CA THR A 68 7.93 15.98 0.58
C THR A 68 7.26 14.61 0.79
N ASP A 69 5.93 14.59 0.92
CA ASP A 69 5.17 13.33 0.98
C ASP A 69 5.29 12.53 -0.32
N LEU A 70 5.30 13.22 -1.46
CA LEU A 70 5.44 12.60 -2.78
C LEU A 70 6.84 12.02 -2.99
N GLU A 71 7.90 12.76 -2.64
CA GLU A 71 9.28 12.27 -2.70
C GLU A 71 9.44 10.99 -1.88
N LYS A 72 8.88 10.96 -0.66
CA LYS A 72 8.89 9.77 0.20
C LYS A 72 8.11 8.62 -0.42
N ALA A 73 6.88 8.88 -0.89
CA ALA A 73 6.03 7.87 -1.52
C ALA A 73 6.66 7.27 -2.79
N MET A 74 7.34 8.09 -3.60
CA MET A 74 8.08 7.62 -4.78
C MET A 74 9.20 6.66 -4.41
N GLY A 75 10.00 7.00 -3.39
CA GLY A 75 11.07 6.13 -2.89
C GLY A 75 10.54 4.78 -2.40
N GLN A 76 9.47 4.81 -1.59
CA GLN A 76 8.80 3.62 -1.08
C GLN A 76 8.21 2.76 -2.21
N TYR A 77 7.51 3.38 -3.16
CA TYR A 77 6.91 2.68 -4.30
C TYR A 77 7.96 1.94 -5.16
N ILE A 78 9.09 2.59 -5.46
CA ILE A 78 10.17 1.95 -6.23
C ILE A 78 10.75 0.76 -5.47
N LEU A 79 10.98 0.91 -4.16
CA LEU A 79 11.47 -0.16 -3.30
C LEU A 79 10.51 -1.36 -3.26
N TYR A 80 9.24 -1.10 -2.96
CA TYR A 80 8.19 -2.13 -2.89
C TYR A 80 7.98 -2.81 -4.23
N LYS A 81 7.99 -2.07 -5.34
CA LYS A 81 7.91 -2.67 -6.68
C LYS A 81 9.05 -3.65 -6.93
N ARG A 82 10.26 -3.34 -6.46
CA ARG A 82 11.42 -4.23 -6.60
C ARG A 82 11.30 -5.48 -5.72
N LEU A 83 10.84 -5.34 -4.49
CA LEU A 83 10.61 -6.46 -3.57
C LEU A 83 9.47 -7.35 -4.06
N LEU A 84 8.35 -6.75 -4.48
CA LEU A 84 7.19 -7.46 -5.00
C LEU A 84 7.54 -8.28 -6.25
N LYS A 85 8.36 -7.73 -7.15
CA LYS A 85 8.83 -8.47 -8.34
C LYS A 85 9.59 -9.75 -7.98
N ARG A 86 10.21 -9.83 -6.80
CA ARG A 86 10.91 -11.03 -6.30
C ARG A 86 9.96 -11.97 -5.55
N GLN A 87 9.09 -11.42 -4.70
CA GLN A 87 8.22 -12.18 -3.80
C GLN A 87 6.97 -12.71 -4.50
N GLU A 88 6.25 -11.87 -5.25
CA GLU A 88 5.02 -12.19 -5.96
C GLU A 88 4.96 -11.45 -7.31
N PRO A 89 5.68 -11.91 -8.35
CA PRO A 89 5.83 -11.17 -9.61
C PRO A 89 4.52 -10.90 -10.36
N ASN A 90 3.47 -11.68 -10.09
CA ASN A 90 2.15 -11.53 -10.70
C ASN A 90 1.22 -10.57 -9.92
N ARG A 91 1.65 -10.06 -8.77
CA ARG A 91 0.90 -9.07 -7.99
C ARG A 91 1.29 -7.67 -8.44
N LYS A 92 0.30 -6.83 -8.78
CA LYS A 92 0.50 -5.44 -9.20
C LYS A 92 0.52 -4.51 -7.97
N LEU A 93 1.45 -3.57 -7.92
CA LEU A 93 1.51 -2.52 -6.90
C LEU A 93 0.75 -1.27 -7.37
N TYR A 94 -0.13 -0.75 -6.52
CA TYR A 94 -0.85 0.50 -6.70
C TYR A 94 -0.62 1.45 -5.53
N LEU A 95 -0.65 2.75 -5.81
CA LEU A 95 -0.67 3.81 -4.81
C LEU A 95 -2.09 4.36 -4.71
N GLY A 96 -2.74 4.21 -3.55
CA GLY A 96 -4.07 4.74 -3.28
C GLY A 96 -3.98 6.10 -2.60
N THR A 97 -4.57 7.12 -3.21
CA THR A 97 -4.65 8.49 -2.66
C THR A 97 -6.10 8.93 -2.60
N ALA A 98 -6.41 9.89 -1.74
CA ALA A 98 -7.72 10.55 -1.79
C ALA A 98 -7.84 11.31 -3.13
N GLN A 99 -9.05 11.32 -3.69
CA GLN A 99 -9.41 12.25 -4.76
C GLN A 99 -9.75 13.60 -4.11
N GLU A 100 -9.28 14.70 -4.69
CA GLU A 100 -9.64 16.07 -4.28
C GLU A 100 -11.12 16.37 -4.55
#